data_AF-A0A8X7Q6D5-F1
#
_entry.id   AF-A0A8X7Q6D5-F1
#
_cell.length_a   1.000
_cell.length_b   1.000
_cell.length_c   1.000
_cell.angle_alpha   90.00
_cell.angle_beta   90.00
_cell.angle_gamma   90.00
#
_symmetry.space_group_name_H-M   'P 1'
#
loop_
_entity.id
_entity.type
_entity.pdbx_description
1 polymer ?
#
loop_
_entity_poly.entity_id
_entity_poly.type
_entity_poly.pdbx_seq_one_letter_code
_entity_poly.pdbx_strand_id
1 'polypeptide(L)'
;MDELVKMKKLADKGKIQVIPIFYKVRARDVRRVRRQTGEFGDNFWSLAKASSGDQIKKWKEALECISGKMGLSLKDERCTLIAALKLILSRKLLIKEVVRVVAAARLKEVETRFEKKRRNDCNCPCQLPVIKRIKTEKL
;
A
#
# COMPACT_ATOMS: atom_id res chain seq x y z
N MET A 1 0.98 -14.34 9.08
CA MET A 1 1.94 -13.25 8.79
C MET A 1 2.55 -13.34 7.38
N ASP A 2 2.64 -14.53 6.78
CA ASP A 2 3.27 -14.69 5.46
C ASP A 2 2.49 -14.05 4.32
N GLU A 3 1.16 -13.96 4.44
CA GLU A 3 0.33 -13.17 3.51
C GLU A 3 0.76 -11.71 3.46
N LEU A 4 1.04 -11.10 4.61
CA LEU A 4 1.51 -9.71 4.69
C LEU A 4 2.87 -9.55 4.00
N VAL A 5 3.77 -10.53 4.17
CA VAL A 5 5.06 -10.57 3.46
C VAL A 5 4.86 -10.69 1.95
N LYS A 6 3.91 -11.53 1.51
CA LYS A 6 3.57 -11.68 0.08
C LYS A 6 2.99 -10.38 -0.48
N MET A 7 2.11 -9.71 0.26
CA MET A 7 1.56 -8.41 -0.11
C MET A 7 2.66 -7.35 -0.23
N LYS A 8 3.59 -7.28 0.74
CA LYS A 8 4.76 -6.39 0.67
C LYS A 8 5.55 -6.64 -0.61
N LYS A 9 5.94 -7.89 -0.88
CA LYS A 9 6.70 -8.27 -2.08
C LYS A 9 5.99 -7.88 -3.39
N LEU A 10 4.67 -8.03 -3.46
CA LEU A 10 3.90 -7.64 -4.65
C LEU A 10 3.77 -6.12 -4.77
N ALA A 11 3.62 -5.42 -3.65
CA ALA A 11 3.54 -3.97 -3.63
C ALA A 11 4.89 -3.31 -3.98
N ASP A 12 6.01 -3.87 -3.51
CA ASP A 12 7.37 -3.42 -3.85
C ASP A 12 7.65 -3.58 -5.36
N LYS A 13 7.06 -4.61 -5.99
CA LYS A 13 7.09 -4.82 -7.44
C LYS A 13 6.07 -3.98 -8.22
N GLY A 14 5.32 -3.10 -7.55
CA GLY A 14 4.27 -2.29 -8.16
C GLY A 14 3.08 -3.07 -8.70
N LYS A 15 2.93 -4.37 -8.35
CA LYS A 15 1.89 -5.25 -8.89
C LYS A 15 0.54 -5.07 -8.20
N ILE A 16 0.54 -4.65 -6.94
CA ILE A 16 -0.67 -4.41 -6.16
C ILE A 16 -0.55 -3.10 -5.40
N GLN A 17 -1.68 -2.43 -5.18
CA GLN A 17 -1.78 -1.34 -4.23
C GLN A 17 -2.38 -1.88 -2.92
N VAL A 18 -1.73 -1.57 -1.79
CA VAL A 18 -2.12 -2.06 -0.47
C VAL A 18 -2.63 -0.89 0.36
N ILE A 19 -3.84 -1.02 0.90
CA ILE A 19 -4.49 -0.04 1.77
C ILE A 19 -4.65 -0.71 3.16
N PRO A 20 -3.83 -0.36 4.16
CA PRO A 20 -3.95 -0.93 5.50
C PRO A 20 -5.23 -0.43 6.20
N ILE A 21 -5.95 -1.37 6.85
CA ILE A 21 -7.10 -1.09 7.70
C ILE A 21 -6.74 -1.48 9.14
N PHE A 22 -6.75 -0.51 10.04
CA PHE A 22 -6.46 -0.69 11.45
C PHE A 22 -7.78 -0.78 12.22
N TYR A 23 -8.26 -1.99 12.46
CA TYR A 23 -9.52 -2.23 13.17
C TYR A 23 -9.28 -2.47 14.66
N LYS A 24 -9.83 -1.61 15.51
CA LYS A 24 -9.67 -1.61 16.98
C LYS A 24 -8.21 -1.65 17.45
N VAL A 25 -7.27 -1.31 16.58
CA VAL A 25 -5.83 -1.22 16.87
C VAL A 25 -5.32 0.15 16.42
N ARG A 26 -4.35 0.72 17.14
CA ARG A 26 -3.75 1.99 16.72
C ARG A 26 -2.67 1.69 15.68
N ALA A 27 -2.68 2.43 14.57
CA ALA A 27 -1.68 2.28 13.49
C ALA A 27 -0.23 2.35 14.01
N ARG A 28 0.01 3.19 15.03
CA ARG A 28 1.34 3.34 15.65
C ARG A 28 1.81 2.06 16.37
N ASP A 29 0.89 1.29 16.93
CA ASP A 29 1.19 0.08 17.70
C ASP A 29 1.55 -1.07 16.73
N VAL A 30 0.96 -1.06 15.53
CA VAL A 30 1.29 -1.95 14.41
C VAL A 30 2.60 -1.53 13.72
N ARG A 31 2.83 -0.22 13.53
CA ARG A 31 4.00 0.34 12.84
C ARG A 31 5.29 0.16 13.62
N ARG A 32 5.25 0.39 14.93
CA ARG A 32 6.45 0.32 15.78
C ARG A 32 6.66 -1.10 16.26
N VAL A 33 7.06 -1.97 15.34
CA VAL A 33 7.34 -3.39 15.60
C VAL A 33 8.33 -3.61 16.77
N ARG A 34 9.27 -2.68 16.98
CA ARG A 34 10.24 -2.69 18.09
C ARG A 34 9.65 -2.34 19.47
N ARG A 35 8.49 -1.70 19.51
CA ARG A 35 7.76 -1.32 20.75
C ARG A 35 6.35 -1.87 20.73
N GLN A 36 6.17 -3.03 20.11
CA GLN A 36 4.93 -3.79 20.12
C GLN A 36 4.53 -4.00 21.58
N THR A 37 3.65 -3.12 22.04
CA THR A 37 3.19 -2.99 23.42
C THR A 37 1.67 -3.04 23.36
N GLY A 38 1.07 -3.68 24.36
CA GLY A 38 -0.34 -4.03 24.34
C GLY A 38 -0.63 -5.26 23.47
N GLU A 39 -1.91 -5.62 23.41
CA GLU A 39 -2.41 -6.91 22.94
C GLU A 39 -1.89 -7.36 21.57
N PHE A 40 -1.76 -6.44 20.61
CA PHE A 40 -1.20 -6.76 19.28
C PHE A 40 0.24 -7.29 19.38
N GLY A 41 1.05 -6.64 20.21
CA GLY A 41 2.47 -6.97 20.36
C GLY A 41 2.69 -8.30 21.07
N ASP A 42 1.91 -8.55 22.12
CA ASP A 42 1.98 -9.80 22.89
C ASP A 42 1.60 -11.01 22.03
N ASN A 43 0.58 -10.85 21.19
CA ASN A 43 0.16 -11.86 20.21
C ASN A 43 1.25 -12.10 19.14
N PHE A 44 1.88 -11.04 18.63
CA PHE A 44 2.97 -11.16 17.68
C PHE A 44 4.17 -11.91 18.27
N TRP A 45 4.58 -11.57 19.50
CA TRP A 45 5.72 -12.23 20.14
C TRP A 45 5.42 -13.67 20.51
N SER A 46 4.18 -13.99 20.87
CA SER A 46 3.73 -15.37 21.08
C SER A 46 3.87 -16.21 19.81
N LEU A 47 3.49 -15.67 18.65
CA LEU A 47 3.74 -16.30 17.34
C LEU A 47 5.24 -16.39 17.01
N ALA A 48 6.00 -15.35 17.33
CA ALA A 48 7.43 -15.27 17.04
C ALA A 48 8.25 -16.33 17.79
N LYS A 49 7.81 -16.79 18.98
CA LYS A 49 8.51 -17.82 19.77
C LYS A 49 8.75 -19.12 19.00
N ALA A 50 7.83 -19.51 18.11
CA ALA A 50 7.94 -20.73 17.31
C ALA A 50 8.53 -20.49 15.91
N SER A 51 9.04 -19.29 15.62
CA SER A 51 9.44 -18.86 14.28
C SER A 51 10.93 -18.61 14.17
N SER A 52 11.49 -18.80 12.96
CA SER A 52 12.89 -18.47 12.71
C SER A 52 13.17 -16.97 12.76
N GLY A 53 14.40 -16.59 13.11
CA GLY A 53 14.83 -15.18 13.12
C GLY A 53 14.58 -14.46 11.79
N ASP A 54 14.79 -15.17 10.67
CA ASP A 54 14.54 -14.65 9.32
C ASP A 54 13.06 -14.44 9.03
N GLN A 55 12.18 -15.33 9.48
CA GLN A 55 10.73 -15.13 9.37
C GLN A 55 10.31 -13.91 10.17
N ILE A 56 10.76 -13.81 11.41
CA ILE A 56 10.46 -12.67 12.28
C ILE A 56 10.91 -11.38 11.59
N LYS A 57 12.14 -11.31 11.07
CA LYS A 57 12.66 -10.14 10.34
C LYS A 57 11.77 -9.75 9.16
N LYS A 58 11.39 -10.71 8.31
CA LYS A 58 10.49 -10.46 7.16
C LYS A 58 9.13 -9.92 7.61
N TRP A 59 8.59 -10.44 8.70
CA TRP A 59 7.32 -9.95 9.27
C TRP A 59 7.46 -8.52 9.80
N LYS A 60 8.58 -8.21 10.49
CA LYS A 60 8.85 -6.86 10.99
C LYS A 60 8.89 -5.84 9.84
N GLU A 61 9.65 -6.15 8.79
CA GLU A 61 9.75 -5.28 7.62
C GLU A 61 8.41 -5.10 6.90
N ALA A 62 7.61 -6.17 6.78
CA ALA A 62 6.31 -6.10 6.13
C ALA A 62 5.32 -5.24 6.91
N LEU A 63 5.28 -5.39 8.25
CA LEU A 63 4.47 -4.55 9.13
C LEU A 63 4.87 -3.08 9.05
N GLU A 64 6.17 -2.78 9.16
CA GLU A 64 6.67 -1.40 9.09
C GLU A 64 6.35 -0.74 7.74
N CYS A 65 6.57 -1.46 6.63
CA CYS A 65 6.28 -0.97 5.29
C CYS A 65 4.78 -0.73 5.07
N ILE A 66 3.93 -1.72 5.35
CA ILE A 66 2.51 -1.65 5.03
C ILE A 66 1.79 -0.67 5.97
N SER A 67 2.10 -0.67 7.26
CA SER A 67 1.51 0.28 8.21
C SER A 67 2.01 1.73 8.03
N GLY A 68 3.10 1.91 7.29
CA GLY A 68 3.60 3.20 6.83
C GLY A 68 2.70 3.86 5.78
N LYS A 69 1.91 3.07 5.04
CA LYS A 69 1.05 3.56 3.96
C LYS A 69 -0.18 4.29 4.48
N MET A 70 -0.74 5.17 3.65
CA MET A 70 -2.03 5.82 3.91
C MET A 70 -3.10 4.75 4.13
N GLY A 71 -3.80 4.81 5.26
CA GLY A 71 -4.71 3.76 5.69
C GLY A 71 -5.91 4.29 6.47
N LEU A 72 -6.83 3.39 6.79
CA LEU A 72 -8.06 3.69 7.51
C LEU A 72 -7.96 3.13 8.92
N SER A 73 -8.37 3.90 9.93
CA SER A 73 -8.47 3.43 11.31
C SER A 73 -9.93 3.40 11.74
N LEU A 74 -10.40 2.21 12.12
CA LEU A 74 -11.73 2.00 12.66
C LEU A 74 -11.59 1.72 14.15
N LYS A 75 -12.22 2.55 14.97
CA LYS A 75 -12.33 2.32 16.42
C LYS A 75 -13.72 1.80 16.74
N ASP A 76 -13.81 0.98 17.78
CA ASP A 76 -15.10 0.60 18.34
C ASP A 76 -15.66 1.78 19.14
N GLU A 77 -16.61 2.50 18.56
CA GLU A 77 -17.38 3.49 19.30
C GLU A 77 -18.75 2.87 19.57
N ARG A 78 -19.03 2.59 20.85
CA ARG A 78 -20.33 2.08 21.30
C ARG A 78 -21.44 2.97 20.74
N CYS A 79 -22.47 2.32 20.19
CA CYS A 79 -23.54 2.87 19.36
C CYS A 79 -24.06 4.25 19.82
N THR A 80 -23.53 5.30 19.20
CA THR A 80 -24.14 6.63 19.17
C THR A 80 -24.43 6.99 17.71
N LEU A 81 -25.36 7.93 17.47
CA LEU A 81 -25.59 8.48 16.13
C LEU A 81 -24.29 9.00 15.48
N ILE A 82 -23.37 9.53 16.30
CA ILE A 82 -22.03 9.97 15.88
C ILE A 82 -21.19 8.80 15.39
N ALA A 83 -21.20 7.66 16.10
CA ALA A 83 -20.49 6.46 15.67
C ALA A 83 -21.03 5.91 14.35
N ALA A 84 -22.36 5.88 14.18
CA ALA A 84 -23.01 5.45 12.93
C ALA A 84 -22.65 6.37 11.75
N LEU A 85 -22.71 7.69 11.95
CA LEU A 85 -22.28 8.68 10.96
C LEU A 85 -20.80 8.52 10.59
N LYS A 86 -19.91 8.35 11.57
CA LYS A 86 -18.48 8.05 11.32
C LYS A 86 -18.29 6.78 10.51
N LEU A 87 -19.06 5.74 10.79
CA LEU A 87 -18.96 4.46 10.07
C LEU A 87 -19.44 4.59 8.62
N ILE A 88 -20.56 5.30 8.39
CA ILE A 88 -21.07 5.61 7.04
C ILE A 88 -20.06 6.48 6.27
N LEU A 89 -19.51 7.52 6.89
CA LEU A 89 -18.50 8.38 6.29
C LEU A 89 -17.22 7.61 5.98
N SER A 90 -16.75 6.77 6.89
CA SER A 90 -15.56 5.92 6.69
C SER A 90 -15.77 4.94 5.54
N ARG A 91 -16.97 4.34 5.43
CA ARG A 91 -17.33 3.45 4.32
C ARG A 91 -17.37 4.21 2.98
N LYS A 92 -18.01 5.38 2.94
CA LYS A 92 -18.00 6.24 1.73
C LYS A 92 -16.58 6.64 1.34
N LEU A 93 -15.73 6.99 2.31
CA LEU A 93 -14.33 7.34 2.07
C LEU A 93 -13.53 6.14 1.54
N LEU A 94 -13.74 4.95 2.11
CA LEU A 94 -13.11 3.71 1.65
C LEU A 94 -13.51 3.39 0.21
N ILE A 95 -14.80 3.46 -0.12
CA ILE A 95 -15.30 3.23 -1.49
C ILE A 95 -14.67 4.26 -2.45
N LYS A 96 -14.64 5.54 -2.06
CA LYS A 96 -14.03 6.61 -2.86
C LYS A 96 -12.54 6.35 -3.11
N GLU A 97 -11.81 5.92 -2.09
CA GLU A 97 -10.38 5.58 -2.19
C GLU A 97 -10.16 4.40 -3.14
N VAL A 98 -10.92 3.32 -2.97
CA VAL A 98 -10.83 2.12 -3.81
C VAL A 98 -11.15 2.46 -5.27
N VAL A 99 -12.23 3.20 -5.52
CA VAL A 99 -12.60 3.62 -6.88
C VAL A 99 -11.49 4.45 -7.53
N ARG A 100 -10.87 5.38 -6.78
CA ARG A 100 -9.76 6.19 -7.31
C ARG A 100 -8.53 5.33 -7.63
N VAL A 101 -8.17 4.42 -6.74
CA VAL A 101 -7.04 3.50 -6.96
C VAL A 101 -7.31 2.60 -8.18
N VAL A 102 -8.53 2.08 -8.31
CA VAL A 102 -8.93 1.26 -9.48
C VAL A 102 -8.88 2.08 -10.77
N ALA A 103 -9.37 3.31 -10.76
CA ALA A 103 -9.30 4.20 -11.92
C ALA A 103 -7.85 4.52 -12.32
N ALA A 104 -6.99 4.83 -11.34
CA ALA A 104 -5.58 5.10 -11.57
C ALA A 104 -4.82 3.87 -12.08
N ALA A 105 -5.14 2.67 -11.59
CA ALA A 105 -4.55 1.43 -12.08
C ALA A 105 -4.92 1.19 -13.56
N ARG A 106 -6.18 1.41 -13.94
CA ARG A 106 -6.63 1.29 -15.34
C ARG A 106 -5.90 2.27 -16.28
N LEU A 107 -5.65 3.50 -15.84
CA LEU A 107 -4.90 4.48 -16.64
C LEU A 107 -3.46 4.03 -16.91
N LYS A 108 -2.78 3.45 -15.91
CA LYS A 108 -1.42 2.91 -16.07
C LYS A 108 -1.37 1.70 -17.01
N GLU A 109 -2.38 0.83 -16.99
CA GLU A 109 -2.48 -0.28 -17.95
C GLU A 109 -2.64 0.22 -19.39
N VAL A 110 -3.45 1.27 -19.59
CA VAL A 110 -3.63 1.89 -20.91
C VAL A 110 -2.33 2.54 -21.39
N GLU A 111 -1.66 3.32 -20.54
CA GLU A 111 -0.38 3.95 -20.86
C GLU A 111 0.72 2.93 -21.19
N THR A 112 0.88 1.88 -20.38
CA THR A 112 1.85 0.80 -20.67
C THR A 112 1.51 0.02 -21.95
N ARG A 113 0.23 -0.12 -22.29
CA ARG A 113 -0.21 -0.70 -23.58
C ARG A 113 0.11 0.22 -24.75
N PHE A 114 -0.10 1.54 -24.61
CA PHE A 114 0.29 2.53 -25.61
C PHE A 114 1.81 2.53 -25.83
N GLU A 115 2.61 2.48 -24.77
CA GLU A 115 4.07 2.41 -24.87
C GLU A 115 4.58 1.13 -25.55
N LYS A 116 3.95 -0.02 -25.28
CA LYS A 116 4.27 -1.29 -25.96
C LYS A 116 3.87 -1.25 -27.43
N LYS A 117 2.71 -0.68 -27.76
CA LYS A 117 2.27 -0.50 -29.15
C LYS A 117 3.24 0.43 -29.90
N ARG A 118 3.62 1.58 -29.32
CA ARG A 118 4.66 2.44 -29.89
C ARG A 118 5.97 1.68 -30.11
N ARG A 119 6.44 0.88 -29.16
CA ARG A 119 7.66 0.07 -29.35
C ARG A 119 7.56 -0.97 -30.47
N ASN A 120 6.40 -1.62 -30.63
CA ASN A 120 6.19 -2.60 -31.71
C ASN A 120 6.03 -1.94 -33.08
N ASP A 121 5.43 -0.74 -33.13
CA ASP A 121 5.29 0.05 -34.36
C ASP A 121 6.64 0.69 -34.77
N CYS A 122 7.59 0.83 -33.84
CA CYS A 122 8.95 1.33 -34.08
C CYS A 122 9.96 0.25 -34.53
N ASN A 123 9.56 -0.92 -35.04
CA ASN A 123 10.52 -1.97 -35.46
C ASN A 123 11.26 -1.68 -36.78
N CYS A 124 11.39 -0.39 -37.14
CA CYS A 124 12.20 0.09 -38.26
C CYS A 124 13.59 0.50 -37.73
N PRO A 125 14.70 0.18 -38.40
CA PRO A 125 16.05 0.53 -37.96
C PRO A 125 16.38 2.02 -38.16
N CYS A 126 15.39 2.92 -38.06
CA CYS A 126 15.62 4.35 -38.14
C CYS A 126 15.92 4.91 -36.75
N GLN A 127 17.12 5.47 -36.59
CA GLN A 127 17.54 6.22 -35.42
C GLN A 127 16.52 7.33 -35.15
N LEU A 128 15.75 7.21 -34.07
CA LEU A 128 14.89 8.31 -33.62
C LEU A 128 15.77 9.41 -33.02
N PRO A 129 15.56 10.69 -33.40
CA PRO A 129 16.32 11.78 -32.85
C PRO A 129 16.06 11.90 -31.36
N VAL A 130 17.15 11.97 -30.59
CA VAL A 130 17.15 12.30 -29.17
C VAL A 130 16.38 13.61 -29.00
N ILE A 131 15.16 13.55 -28.45
CA ILE A 131 14.45 14.73 -28.00
C ILE A 131 15.27 15.32 -26.86
N LYS A 132 16.09 16.32 -27.17
CA LYS A 132 16.82 17.11 -26.18
C LYS A 132 15.77 17.76 -25.29
N ARG A 133 15.77 17.40 -24.00
CA ARG A 133 15.08 18.14 -22.95
C ARG A 133 15.48 19.61 -23.08
N ILE A 134 14.52 20.45 -23.45
CA ILE A 134 14.66 21.90 -23.33
C ILE A 134 14.85 22.16 -21.84
N LYS A 135 16.06 22.60 -21.46
CA LYS A 135 16.28 23.23 -20.15
C LYS A 135 15.49 24.54 -20.19
N THR A 136 14.44 24.65 -19.39
CA THR A 136 13.90 25.95 -19.04
C THR A 136 14.93 26.63 -18.14
N GLU A 137 15.70 27.54 -18.74
CA GLU A 137 16.42 28.57 -18.01
C GLU A 137 15.45 29.65 -17.54
N LYS A 138 15.83 30.24 -16.40
CA LYS A 138 15.10 31.19 -15.58
C LYS A 138 14.73 32.47 -16.32
N LEU A 139 13.61 33.06 -15.90
CA LEU A 139 13.52 34.50 -15.60
C LEU A 139 13.03 34.63 -14.15
#